data_AF-S4MDW2-F1
#
_entry.id   AF-S4MDW2-F1
#
_cell.length_a   1.000
_cell.length_b   1.000
_cell.length_c   1.000
_cell.angle_alpha   90.00
_cell.angle_beta   90.00
_cell.angle_gamma   90.00
#
_symmetry.space_group_name_H-M   'P 1'
#
loop_
_entity.id
_entity.type
_entity.pdbx_description
1 polymer ?
#
loop_
_entity_poly.entity_id
_entity_poly.type
_entity_poly.pdbx_seq_one_letter_code
_entity_poly.pdbx_strand_id
1 'polypeptide(L)'
;MPRWTQDAAKRQVGWRVDNPQTPQEKVEAIHDLAVDDQVAARVATDFLRRPSVAFQAAGDDTARHLFNKAQTDRWRQADEAEPVPGPPESPVAPVVRQLDQTIDFLDLIGACHKFVAATGRLVAQMRGGRLSEDEREVIHKNVDRVRATCEWIVTAVDSGHLDMDEELTKLLRGE
;
A
#
# COMPACT_ATOMS: atom_id res chain seq x y z
N MET A 1 14.24 35.37 36.48
CA MET A 1 13.65 34.02 36.32
C MET A 1 12.58 34.10 35.24
N PRO A 2 12.48 33.15 34.30
CA PRO A 2 11.37 33.18 33.34
C PRO A 2 10.05 33.07 34.10
N ARG A 3 9.09 33.93 33.75
CA ARG A 3 7.78 34.00 34.41
C ARG A 3 6.98 32.75 34.04
N TRP A 4 6.63 31.93 35.02
CA TRP A 4 5.81 30.73 34.80
C TRP A 4 4.49 31.10 34.13
N THR A 5 4.21 30.47 32.99
CA THR A 5 2.92 30.54 32.30
C THR A 5 2.13 29.26 32.54
N GLN A 6 0.81 29.32 32.39
CA GLN A 6 -0.06 28.15 32.54
C GLN A 6 0.35 27.01 31.60
N ASP A 7 0.72 27.32 30.35
CA ASP A 7 1.24 26.33 29.40
C ASP A 7 2.62 25.79 29.78
N ALA A 8 3.49 26.61 30.40
CA ALA A 8 4.77 26.12 30.91
C ALA A 8 4.57 25.13 32.06
N ALA A 9 3.58 25.37 32.94
CA ALA A 9 3.20 24.46 34.01
C ALA A 9 2.60 23.16 33.45
N LYS A 10 1.63 23.27 32.53
CA LYS A 10 1.00 22.12 31.86
C LYS A 10 2.03 21.23 31.16
N ARG A 11 2.95 21.82 30.41
CA ARG A 11 4.04 21.11 29.75
C ARG A 11 4.95 20.34 30.72
N GLN A 12 5.26 20.93 31.88
CA GLN A 12 6.14 20.29 32.88
C GLN A 12 5.52 19.03 33.49
N VAL A 13 4.19 18.97 33.59
CA VAL A 13 3.46 17.83 34.17
C VAL A 13 2.88 16.89 33.10
N GLY A 14 3.23 17.08 31.83
CA GLY A 14 2.70 16.29 30.70
C GLY A 14 1.21 16.52 30.43
N TRP A 15 0.67 17.65 30.87
CA TRP A 15 -0.71 18.04 30.58
C TRP A 15 -0.80 18.82 29.28
N ARG A 16 -1.95 18.69 28.61
CA ARG A 16 -2.27 19.38 27.37
C ARG A 16 -2.15 20.90 27.54
N VAL A 17 -1.38 21.52 26.64
CA VAL A 17 -1.21 22.97 26.55
C VAL A 17 -2.35 23.62 25.76
N ASP A 18 -2.71 24.85 26.11
CA ASP A 18 -3.76 25.60 25.39
C ASP A 18 -3.19 26.25 24.12
N ASN A 19 -1.89 26.59 24.10
CA ASN A 19 -1.20 27.14 22.94
C ASN A 19 -0.01 26.26 22.50
N PRO A 20 -0.24 25.28 21.60
CA PRO A 20 0.80 24.40 21.06
C PRO A 20 1.94 25.16 20.37
N GLN A 21 3.17 24.96 20.83
CA GLN A 21 4.37 25.59 20.27
C GLN A 21 5.21 24.58 19.48
N THR A 22 5.39 23.38 20.01
CA THR A 22 6.23 22.36 19.37
C THR A 22 5.47 21.62 18.25
N PRO A 23 6.17 21.01 17.27
CA PRO A 23 5.52 20.18 16.27
C PRO A 23 4.68 19.05 16.88
N GLN A 24 5.19 18.41 17.94
CA GLN A 24 4.48 17.34 18.64
C GLN A 24 3.19 17.83 19.31
N GLU A 25 3.25 18.96 20.03
CA GLU A 25 2.05 19.56 20.64
C GLU A 25 1.00 19.94 19.60
N LYS A 26 1.43 20.38 18.41
CA LYS A 26 0.53 20.69 17.29
C LYS A 26 -0.10 19.44 16.70
N VAL A 27 0.64 18.34 16.60
CA VAL A 27 0.12 17.04 16.14
C VAL A 27 -0.92 16.51 17.13
N GLU A 28 -0.63 16.55 18.43
CA GLU A 28 -1.57 16.14 19.49
C GLU A 28 -2.86 16.98 19.45
N ALA A 29 -2.73 18.29 19.28
CA ALA A 29 -3.90 19.17 19.14
C ALA A 29 -4.74 18.84 17.88
N ILE A 30 -4.11 18.47 16.76
CA ILE A 30 -4.81 18.03 15.55
C ILE A 30 -5.53 16.70 15.79
N HIS A 31 -4.90 15.76 16.49
CA HIS A 31 -5.50 14.47 16.83
C HIS A 31 -6.81 14.65 17.62
N ASP A 32 -6.82 15.55 18.61
CA ASP A 32 -8.03 15.87 19.38
C ASP A 32 -9.14 16.50 18.52
N LEU A 33 -8.78 17.26 17.49
CA LEU A 33 -9.75 17.89 16.58
C LEU A 33 -10.27 16.91 15.51
N ALA A 34 -9.52 15.85 15.23
CA ALA A 34 -9.79 14.85 14.21
C ALA A 34 -10.13 13.48 14.80
N VAL A 35 -10.80 13.46 15.97
CA VAL A 35 -11.29 12.21 16.60
C VAL A 35 -12.33 11.50 15.72
N ASP A 36 -13.07 12.27 14.93
CA ASP A 36 -14.04 11.75 13.96
C ASP A 36 -13.32 11.35 12.66
N ASP A 37 -13.47 10.09 12.24
CA ASP A 37 -12.86 9.52 11.05
C ASP A 37 -13.24 10.26 9.75
N GLN A 38 -14.45 10.84 9.64
CA GLN A 38 -14.85 11.67 8.50
C GLN A 38 -14.06 12.98 8.47
N VAL A 39 -13.86 13.59 9.63
CA VAL A 39 -13.06 14.82 9.77
C VAL A 39 -11.59 14.50 9.50
N ALA A 40 -11.07 13.40 10.05
CA ALA A 40 -9.71 12.93 9.86
C ALA A 40 -9.41 12.64 8.39
N ALA A 41 -10.30 11.91 7.70
CA ALA A 41 -10.15 11.59 6.28
C ALA A 41 -10.12 12.85 5.40
N ARG A 42 -10.97 13.84 5.71
CA ARG A 42 -10.99 15.12 4.99
C ARG A 42 -9.71 15.92 5.21
N VAL A 43 -9.25 16.02 6.45
CA VAL A 43 -7.99 16.71 6.80
C VAL A 43 -6.79 16.01 6.17
N ALA A 44 -6.73 14.68 6.21
CA ALA A 44 -5.67 13.90 5.57
C ALA A 44 -5.64 14.14 4.05
N THR A 45 -6.80 14.13 3.40
CA THR A 45 -6.91 14.43 1.96
C THR A 45 -6.45 15.85 1.65
N ASP A 46 -6.85 16.84 2.44
CA ASP A 46 -6.43 18.23 2.30
C ASP A 46 -4.90 18.38 2.47
N PHE A 47 -4.28 17.64 3.39
CA PHE A 47 -2.83 17.61 3.57
C PHE A 47 -2.11 16.97 2.38
N LEU A 48 -2.64 15.88 1.83
CA LEU A 48 -2.06 15.20 0.67
C LEU A 48 -2.15 16.05 -0.62
N ARG A 49 -3.00 17.08 -0.69
CA ARG A 49 -2.97 18.05 -1.80
C ARG A 49 -1.68 18.88 -1.84
N ARG A 50 -0.87 18.87 -0.78
CA ARG A 50 0.44 19.55 -0.73
C ARG A 50 1.51 18.56 -1.21
N PRO A 51 2.19 18.81 -2.36
CA PRO A 51 3.08 17.82 -2.98
C PRO A 51 4.21 17.31 -2.07
N SER A 52 4.82 18.19 -1.28
CA SER A 52 5.89 17.79 -0.34
C SER A 52 5.38 16.92 0.80
N VAL A 53 4.14 17.15 1.26
CA VAL A 53 3.51 16.33 2.32
C VAL A 53 3.14 14.96 1.77
N ALA A 54 2.59 14.90 0.55
CA ALA A 54 2.32 13.63 -0.12
C ALA A 54 3.59 12.80 -0.33
N PHE A 55 4.68 13.44 -0.79
CA PHE A 55 5.98 12.77 -0.95
C PHE A 55 6.51 12.23 0.39
N GLN A 56 6.42 13.01 1.47
CA GLN A 56 6.84 12.57 2.81
C GLN A 56 5.96 11.42 3.34
N ALA A 57 4.64 11.51 3.17
CA ALA A 57 3.70 10.47 3.58
C ALA A 57 3.90 9.16 2.78
N ALA A 58 4.21 9.25 1.49
CA ALA A 58 4.51 8.09 0.66
C ALA A 58 5.86 7.42 1.03
N GLY A 59 6.78 8.18 1.62
CA GLY A 59 8.05 7.67 2.15
C GLY A 59 7.93 6.99 3.53
N ASP A 60 6.80 7.13 4.22
CA ASP A 60 6.54 6.43 5.47
C ASP A 60 5.97 5.02 5.18
N ASP A 61 6.67 3.99 5.64
CA ASP A 61 6.30 2.60 5.34
C ASP A 61 4.94 2.20 5.90
N THR A 62 4.54 2.74 7.04
CA THR A 62 3.25 2.42 7.68
C THR A 62 2.11 3.09 6.92
N ALA A 63 2.24 4.38 6.64
CA ALA A 63 1.25 5.13 5.87
C ALA A 63 1.08 4.55 4.46
N ARG A 64 2.19 4.22 3.79
CA ARG A 64 2.18 3.56 2.47
C ARG A 64 1.49 2.21 2.50
N HIS A 65 1.81 1.36 3.49
CA HIS A 65 1.17 0.05 3.62
C HIS A 65 -0.34 0.15 3.86
N LEU A 66 -0.76 1.04 4.78
CA LEU A 66 -2.18 1.25 5.09
C LEU A 66 -2.95 1.83 3.91
N PHE A 67 -2.35 2.77 3.17
CA PHE A 67 -2.98 3.33 1.97
C PHE A 67 -3.13 2.28 0.88
N ASN A 68 -2.08 1.48 0.62
CA ASN A 68 -2.15 0.39 -0.36
C ASN A 68 -3.23 -0.64 0.02
N LYS A 69 -3.31 -1.02 1.30
CA LYS A 69 -4.35 -1.92 1.79
C LYS A 69 -5.74 -1.33 1.57
N ALA A 70 -5.95 -0.05 1.92
CA ALA A 70 -7.22 0.62 1.71
C ALA A 70 -7.60 0.74 0.22
N GLN A 71 -6.63 0.93 -0.68
CA GLN A 71 -6.86 0.85 -2.12
C GLN A 71 -7.33 -0.54 -2.52
N THR A 72 -6.59 -1.60 -2.16
CA THR A 72 -6.97 -3.01 -2.45
C THR A 72 -8.35 -3.36 -1.90
N ASP A 73 -8.68 -2.95 -0.67
CA ASP A 73 -9.98 -3.21 -0.05
C ASP A 73 -11.12 -2.46 -0.77
N ARG A 74 -10.84 -1.28 -1.33
CA ARG A 74 -11.80 -0.52 -2.14
C ARG A 74 -12.08 -1.18 -3.49
N TRP A 75 -11.05 -1.75 -4.14
CA TRP A 75 -11.22 -2.51 -5.38
C TRP A 75 -12.09 -3.74 -5.14
N ARG A 76 -11.80 -4.51 -4.08
CA ARG A 76 -12.62 -5.66 -3.69
C ARG A 76 -14.08 -5.29 -3.43
N GLN A 77 -14.33 -4.18 -2.72
CA GLN A 77 -15.69 -3.69 -2.47
C GLN A 77 -16.41 -3.20 -3.74
N ALA A 78 -15.67 -2.71 -4.74
CA ALA A 78 -16.23 -2.29 -6.02
C ALA A 78 -16.63 -3.48 -6.90
N ASP A 79 -15.86 -4.57 -6.86
CA ASP A 79 -16.18 -5.82 -7.56
C ASP A 79 -17.32 -6.60 -6.87
N GLU A 80 -17.46 -6.48 -5.55
CA GLU A 80 -18.55 -7.08 -4.77
C GLU A 80 -19.86 -6.27 -4.83
N ALA A 81 -19.81 -4.99 -5.20
CA ALA A 81 -21.02 -4.17 -5.36
C ALA A 81 -21.71 -4.50 -6.70
N GLU A 82 -22.98 -4.91 -6.64
CA GLU A 82 -23.78 -5.16 -7.86
C GLU A 82 -23.70 -3.95 -8.83
N PRO A 83 -23.52 -4.18 -10.14
CA PRO A 83 -23.45 -3.11 -11.13
C PRO A 83 -24.73 -2.26 -11.05
N VAL A 84 -24.61 -1.01 -10.60
CA VAL A 84 -25.73 -0.08 -10.55
C VAL A 84 -26.20 0.22 -11.98
N PRO A 85 -27.50 0.03 -12.32
CA PRO A 85 -27.99 0.34 -13.66
C PRO A 85 -28.11 1.87 -13.89
N GLY A 86 -27.13 2.45 -14.61
CA GLY A 86 -27.12 3.80 -15.24
C GLY A 86 -26.55 4.95 -14.38
N PRO A 87 -26.07 6.11 -14.94
CA PRO A 87 -26.28 6.72 -16.27
C PRO A 87 -24.95 6.92 -17.09
N PRO A 88 -24.88 7.64 -18.24
CA PRO A 88 -23.88 7.39 -19.29
C PRO A 88 -22.46 7.64 -18.79
N GLU A 89 -21.54 6.79 -19.25
CA GLU A 89 -20.12 6.86 -18.93
C GLU A 89 -19.62 8.30 -18.97
N SER A 90 -19.12 8.78 -17.83
CA SER A 90 -18.44 10.06 -17.75
C SER A 90 -17.35 10.09 -18.83
N PRO A 91 -17.23 11.16 -19.65
CA PRO A 91 -16.19 11.26 -20.67
C PRO A 91 -14.76 11.22 -20.09
N VAL A 92 -14.62 11.37 -18.77
CA VAL A 92 -13.37 11.26 -18.02
C VAL A 92 -13.06 9.81 -17.59
N ALA A 93 -14.08 8.94 -17.51
CA ALA A 93 -13.93 7.54 -17.12
C ALA A 93 -12.97 6.74 -18.02
N PRO A 94 -12.97 6.85 -19.37
CA PRO A 94 -12.00 6.12 -20.18
C PRO A 94 -10.57 6.61 -19.98
N VAL A 95 -10.35 7.91 -19.74
CA VAL A 95 -9.02 8.48 -19.49
C VAL A 95 -8.48 8.01 -18.14
N VAL A 96 -9.33 8.00 -17.10
CA VAL A 96 -8.95 7.48 -15.77
C VAL A 96 -8.65 5.99 -15.84
N ARG A 97 -9.50 5.19 -16.51
CA ARG A 97 -9.25 3.76 -16.73
C ARG A 97 -7.95 3.49 -17.49
N GLN A 98 -7.61 4.30 -18.49
CA GLN A 98 -6.33 4.19 -19.21
C GLN A 98 -5.13 4.54 -18.33
N LEU A 99 -5.27 5.53 -17.45
CA LEU A 99 -4.21 5.92 -16.50
C LEU A 99 -4.01 4.83 -15.44
N ASP A 100 -5.09 4.29 -14.90
CA ASP A 100 -5.06 3.19 -13.92
C ASP A 100 -4.44 1.94 -14.56
N GLN A 101 -4.86 1.56 -15.77
CA GLN A 101 -4.22 0.48 -16.55
C GLN A 101 -2.72 0.72 -16.77
N THR A 102 -2.31 1.98 -16.99
CA THR A 102 -0.90 2.32 -17.15
C THR A 102 -0.13 2.18 -15.84
N ILE A 103 -0.73 2.54 -14.71
CA ILE A 103 -0.14 2.37 -13.37
C ILE A 103 -0.01 0.89 -13.03
N ASP A 104 -1.07 0.09 -13.21
CA ASP A 104 -1.07 -1.35 -12.94
C ASP A 104 -0.02 -2.07 -13.79
N PHE A 105 0.12 -1.68 -15.06
CA PHE A 105 1.17 -2.18 -15.95
C PHE A 105 2.57 -1.86 -15.43
N LEU A 106 2.82 -0.61 -15.02
CA LEU A 106 4.11 -0.20 -14.47
C LEU A 106 4.43 -0.91 -13.15
N ASP A 107 3.41 -1.14 -12.31
CA ASP A 107 3.54 -1.87 -11.05
C ASP A 107 3.86 -3.35 -11.27
N LEU A 108 3.22 -4.00 -12.25
CA LEU A 108 3.54 -5.39 -12.64
C LEU A 108 4.99 -5.50 -13.12
N ILE A 109 5.44 -4.59 -14.00
CA ILE A 109 6.84 -4.52 -14.44
C ILE A 109 7.79 -4.29 -13.25
N GLY A 110 7.43 -3.39 -12.34
CA GLY A 110 8.20 -3.10 -11.15
C GLY A 110 8.33 -4.31 -10.23
N ALA A 111 7.26 -5.08 -10.04
CA ALA A 111 7.25 -6.30 -9.23
C ALA A 111 8.20 -7.37 -9.80
N CYS A 112 8.14 -7.61 -11.12
CA CYS A 112 9.03 -8.55 -11.81
C CYS A 112 10.51 -8.16 -11.60
N HIS A 113 10.86 -6.88 -11.80
CA HIS A 113 12.23 -6.42 -11.58
C HIS A 113 12.69 -6.57 -10.13
N LYS A 114 11.84 -6.23 -9.16
CA LYS A 114 12.15 -6.36 -7.72
C LYS A 114 12.40 -7.82 -7.35
N PHE A 115 11.56 -8.74 -7.82
CA PHE A 115 11.72 -10.17 -7.57
C PHE A 115 13.06 -10.68 -8.12
N VAL A 116 13.35 -10.43 -9.41
CA VAL A 116 14.60 -10.87 -10.04
C VAL A 116 15.82 -10.30 -9.32
N ALA A 117 15.80 -9.01 -8.99
CA ALA A 117 16.91 -8.36 -8.31
C ALA A 117 17.12 -8.89 -6.87
N ALA A 118 16.03 -9.14 -6.13
CA ALA A 118 16.10 -9.68 -4.78
C ALA A 118 16.62 -11.12 -4.76
N THR A 119 16.04 -11.99 -5.59
CA THR A 119 16.43 -13.41 -5.68
C THR A 119 17.87 -13.55 -6.15
N GLY A 120 18.30 -12.77 -7.15
CA GLY A 120 19.69 -12.76 -7.63
C GLY A 120 20.70 -12.39 -6.53
N ARG A 121 20.38 -11.37 -5.72
CA ARG A 121 21.24 -10.97 -4.58
C ARG A 121 21.30 -12.04 -3.50
N LEU A 122 20.17 -12.63 -3.11
CA LEU A 122 20.11 -13.65 -2.06
C LEU A 122 20.83 -14.94 -2.46
N VAL A 123 20.63 -15.41 -3.70
CA VAL A 123 21.34 -16.58 -4.23
C VAL A 123 22.85 -16.33 -4.28
N ALA A 124 23.28 -15.12 -4.64
CA ALA A 124 24.70 -14.76 -4.61
C ALA A 124 25.28 -14.76 -3.18
N GLN A 125 24.52 -14.33 -2.17
CA GLN A 125 24.94 -14.36 -0.76
C GLN A 125 25.01 -15.79 -0.20
N MET A 126 24.19 -16.71 -0.72
CA MET A 126 24.22 -18.12 -0.34
C MET A 126 25.41 -18.89 -0.95
N ARG A 127 26.17 -18.30 -1.87
CA ARG A 127 27.37 -18.92 -2.45
C ARG A 127 28.43 -19.15 -1.37
N GLY A 128 28.50 -20.36 -0.86
CA GLY A 128 29.46 -20.79 0.16
C GLY A 128 28.88 -21.72 1.22
N GLY A 129 27.55 -21.72 1.41
CA GLY A 129 26.85 -22.67 2.27
C GLY A 129 26.32 -23.87 1.48
N ARG A 130 26.45 -25.09 2.02
CA ARG A 130 25.69 -26.24 1.51
C ARG A 130 24.31 -26.20 2.13
N LEU A 131 23.28 -26.12 1.30
CA LEU A 131 21.89 -26.30 1.74
C LEU A 131 21.68 -27.73 2.23
N SER A 132 20.88 -27.91 3.26
CA SER A 132 20.34 -29.21 3.64
C SER A 132 19.35 -29.72 2.58
N GLU A 133 18.95 -30.98 2.68
CA GLU A 133 17.95 -31.55 1.77
C GLU A 133 16.57 -30.89 1.96
N ASP A 134 16.16 -30.72 3.22
CA ASP A 134 14.89 -30.06 3.57
C ASP A 134 14.86 -28.60 3.09
N GLU A 135 15.98 -27.87 3.20
CA GLU A 135 16.10 -26.49 2.69
C GLU A 135 15.98 -26.44 1.16
N ARG A 136 16.55 -27.42 0.45
CA ARG A 136 16.38 -27.55 -1.00
C ARG A 136 14.93 -27.81 -1.37
N GLU A 137 14.27 -28.75 -0.70
CA GLU A 137 12.87 -29.09 -0.98
C GLU A 137 11.94 -27.87 -0.79
N VAL A 138 12.12 -27.10 0.27
CA VAL A 138 11.36 -25.87 0.51
C VAL A 138 11.60 -24.84 -0.59
N ILE A 139 12.85 -24.64 -1.01
CA ILE A 139 13.18 -23.70 -2.10
C ILE A 139 12.53 -24.17 -3.40
N HIS A 140 12.60 -25.46 -3.74
CA HIS A 140 11.98 -26.03 -4.93
C HIS A 140 10.47 -25.78 -4.97
N LYS A 141 9.76 -26.10 -3.88
CA LYS A 141 8.31 -25.86 -3.78
C LYS A 141 7.93 -24.39 -4.00
N ASN A 142 8.72 -23.45 -3.47
CA ASN A 142 8.48 -22.02 -3.66
C ASN A 142 8.76 -21.58 -5.11
N VAL A 143 9.84 -22.09 -5.72
CA VAL A 143 10.17 -21.81 -7.13
C VAL A 143 9.09 -22.35 -8.07
N ASP A 144 8.56 -23.54 -7.80
CA ASP A 144 7.49 -24.13 -8.61
C ASP A 144 6.21 -23.29 -8.54
N ARG A 145 5.86 -22.78 -7.36
CA ARG A 145 4.74 -21.85 -7.20
C ARG A 145 4.95 -20.53 -7.95
N VAL A 146 6.17 -19.98 -7.93
CA VAL A 146 6.51 -18.78 -8.71
C VAL A 146 6.36 -19.06 -10.20
N ARG A 147 6.86 -20.21 -10.69
CA ARG A 147 6.72 -20.61 -12.10
C ARG A 147 5.26 -20.68 -12.53
N ALA A 148 4.44 -21.39 -11.75
CA ALA A 148 3.02 -21.52 -12.03
C ALA A 148 2.31 -20.15 -12.02
N THR A 149 2.70 -19.24 -11.13
CA THR A 149 2.19 -17.86 -11.13
C THR A 149 2.62 -17.09 -12.38
N CYS A 150 3.88 -17.23 -12.82
CA CYS A 150 4.35 -16.63 -14.07
C CYS A 150 3.60 -17.15 -15.30
N GLU A 151 3.34 -18.46 -15.37
CA GLU A 151 2.57 -19.08 -16.44
C GLU A 151 1.13 -18.54 -16.48
N TRP A 152 0.51 -18.37 -15.30
CA TRP A 152 -0.80 -17.70 -15.18
C TRP A 152 -0.75 -16.24 -15.66
N ILE A 153 0.26 -15.46 -15.24
CA ILE A 153 0.41 -14.05 -15.69
C ILE A 153 0.52 -13.98 -17.22
N VAL A 154 1.33 -14.84 -17.84
CA VAL A 154 1.46 -14.91 -19.30
C VAL A 154 0.12 -15.22 -19.95
N THR A 155 -0.59 -16.22 -19.43
CA THR A 155 -1.92 -16.61 -19.94
C THR A 155 -2.93 -15.46 -19.80
N ALA A 156 -2.94 -14.75 -18.67
CA ALA A 156 -3.84 -13.62 -18.42
C ALA A 156 -3.53 -12.42 -19.33
N VAL A 157 -2.25 -12.11 -19.55
CA VAL A 157 -1.81 -11.04 -20.46
C VAL A 157 -2.14 -11.39 -21.91
N ASP A 158 -1.91 -12.63 -22.34
CA ASP A 158 -2.14 -13.07 -23.73
C ASP A 158 -3.64 -13.20 -24.05
N SER A 159 -4.47 -13.55 -23.06
CA SER A 159 -5.93 -13.70 -23.23
C SER A 159 -6.71 -12.39 -23.06
N GLY A 160 -6.08 -11.35 -22.48
CA GLY A 160 -6.71 -10.06 -22.20
C GLY A 160 -7.80 -10.09 -21.11
N HIS A 161 -8.04 -11.23 -20.48
CA HIS A 161 -8.98 -11.40 -19.36
C HIS A 161 -8.20 -11.50 -18.06
N LEU A 162 -8.17 -10.39 -17.32
CA LEU A 162 -7.53 -10.30 -16.01
C LEU A 162 -8.46 -10.75 -14.85
N ASP A 163 -9.66 -11.27 -15.15
CA ASP A 163 -10.69 -11.66 -14.16
C ASP A 163 -10.53 -13.08 -13.59
N MET A 164 -9.47 -13.79 -13.97
CA MET A 164 -9.25 -15.21 -13.61
C MET A 164 -8.72 -15.38 -12.17
N ASP A 165 -9.36 -14.73 -11.20
CA ASP A 165 -9.01 -14.73 -9.78
C ASP A 165 -9.19 -16.11 -9.12
N GLU A 166 -10.18 -16.89 -9.56
CA GLU A 166 -10.43 -18.23 -9.01
C GLU A 166 -9.35 -19.25 -9.37
N GLU A 167 -8.83 -19.22 -10.60
CA GLU A 167 -7.79 -20.15 -11.04
C GLU A 167 -6.42 -19.82 -10.44
N LEU A 168 -6.09 -18.53 -10.27
CA LEU A 168 -4.91 -18.11 -9.52
C LEU A 168 -4.99 -18.54 -8.05
N THR A 169 -6.17 -18.43 -7.45
CA THR A 169 -6.39 -18.79 -6.04
C THR A 169 -6.18 -20.29 -5.79
N LYS A 170 -6.63 -21.15 -6.71
CA LYS A 170 -6.39 -22.61 -6.63
C LYS A 170 -4.91 -22.95 -6.78
N LEU A 171 -4.26 -22.37 -7.80
CA LEU A 171 -2.84 -22.58 -8.10
C LEU A 171 -1.90 -22.09 -6.97
N LEU A 172 -2.26 -21.00 -6.29
CA LEU A 172 -1.54 -20.51 -5.10
C LEU A 172 -1.79 -21.36 -3.85
N ARG A 173 -2.92 -22.08 -3.74
CA ARG A 173 -3.19 -23.01 -2.63
C ARG A 173 -2.49 -24.36 -2.80
N GLY A 174 -2.03 -24.68 -4.02
CA GLY A 174 -1.40 -25.96 -4.33
C GLY A 174 -2.42 -27.09 -4.46
N GLU A 175 -3.64 -26.76 -4.87
CA GLU A 175 -4.68 -27.71 -5.32
C GLU A 175 -4.67 -27.82 -6.85
#